data_AF-A0A4C1TWQ6-F1
#
_entry.id   AF-A0A4C1TWQ6-F1
#
_cell.length_a   1.000
_cell.length_b   1.000
_cell.length_c   1.000
_cell.angle_alpha   90.00
_cell.angle_beta   90.00
_cell.angle_gamma   90.00
#
_symmetry.space_group_name_H-M   'P 1'
#
loop_
_entity.id
_entity.type
_entity.pdbx_description
1 polymer ?
#
loop_
_entity_poly.entity_id
_entity_poly.type
_entity_poly.pdbx_seq_one_letter_code
_entity_poly.pdbx_strand_id
1 'polypeptide(L)'
;MLRVCEQTAEFYRSHYGRQHFPHLVAHVSGGPLVAMVLAGTDAIERWRTLMGPARVEEAQAYWPDTLRARYGRRTEFGDYFNGLHGSENYAEAVREIHFFFPNMLVGPVPRLWQIRDYIQKNLRASLAPALTQLAHEKPAEPMLWLADRLRRHNPNEPEFAPQPAEMAEEMKCYTPNPSQASNLN
;
A
#
# COMPACT_ATOMS: atom_id res chain seq x y z
N MET A 1 -7.82 -0.34 3.69
CA MET A 1 -9.05 -0.49 2.86
C MET A 1 -8.72 0.03 1.48
N LEU A 2 -8.75 -0.82 0.43
CA LEU A 2 -8.67 -0.35 -0.95
C LEU A 2 -9.92 0.48 -1.21
N ARG A 3 -9.80 1.79 -1.49
CA ARG A 3 -10.96 2.67 -1.70
C ARG A 3 -11.10 3.16 -3.15
N VAL A 4 -10.12 2.88 -4.02
CA VAL A 4 -10.08 3.39 -5.39
C VAL A 4 -9.62 2.28 -6.36
N CYS A 5 -10.18 2.27 -7.58
CA CYS A 5 -9.79 1.33 -8.65
C CYS A 5 -8.28 1.37 -8.94
N GLU A 6 -7.67 2.55 -8.81
CA GLU A 6 -6.22 2.74 -8.99
C GLU A 6 -5.40 1.92 -8.01
N GLN A 7 -5.69 2.01 -6.70
CA GLN A 7 -5.00 1.22 -5.67
C GLN A 7 -5.20 -0.30 -5.89
N THR A 8 -6.38 -0.69 -6.37
CA THR A 8 -6.69 -2.10 -6.66
C THR A 8 -5.90 -2.59 -7.89
N ALA A 9 -5.80 -1.77 -8.92
CA ALA A 9 -5.01 -2.07 -10.11
C ALA A 9 -3.52 -2.14 -9.79
N GLU A 10 -3.01 -1.27 -8.91
CA GLU A 10 -1.65 -1.32 -8.41
C GLU A 10 -1.39 -2.61 -7.61
N PHE A 11 -2.31 -2.97 -6.72
CA PHE A 11 -2.22 -4.20 -5.93
C PHE A 11 -2.12 -5.46 -6.82
N TYR A 12 -2.93 -5.52 -7.88
CA TYR A 12 -2.97 -6.63 -8.84
C TYR A 12 -2.09 -6.41 -10.08
N ARG A 13 -1.07 -5.53 -10.02
CA ARG A 13 -0.23 -5.19 -11.18
C ARG A 13 0.37 -6.42 -11.90
N SER A 14 0.66 -7.50 -11.19
CA SER A 14 1.16 -8.76 -11.78
C SER A 14 0.17 -9.46 -12.73
N HIS A 15 -1.11 -9.11 -12.66
CA HIS A 15 -2.17 -9.58 -13.54
C HIS A 15 -2.43 -8.64 -14.73
N TYR A 16 -1.71 -7.54 -14.84
CA TYR A 16 -1.88 -6.59 -15.94
C TYR A 16 -1.73 -7.29 -17.30
N GLY A 17 -2.62 -6.97 -18.24
CA GLY A 17 -2.67 -7.59 -19.57
C GLY A 17 -3.43 -8.92 -19.65
N ARG A 18 -3.86 -9.51 -18.52
CA ARG A 18 -4.76 -10.68 -18.54
C ARG A 18 -6.19 -10.26 -18.84
N GLN A 19 -6.93 -11.09 -19.60
CA GLN A 19 -8.31 -10.80 -20.00
C GLN A 19 -9.26 -10.52 -18.82
N HIS A 20 -9.06 -11.18 -17.67
CA HIS A 20 -9.88 -11.00 -16.47
C HIS A 20 -9.49 -9.78 -15.62
N PHE A 21 -8.38 -9.09 -15.90
CA PHE A 21 -7.84 -8.04 -15.05
C PHE A 21 -8.81 -6.86 -14.83
N PRO A 22 -9.47 -6.29 -15.87
CA PRO A 22 -10.41 -5.19 -15.66
C PRO A 22 -11.60 -5.61 -14.78
N HIS A 23 -12.12 -6.81 -14.97
CA HIS A 23 -13.22 -7.36 -14.17
C HIS A 23 -12.81 -7.63 -12.72
N LEU A 24 -11.59 -8.12 -12.51
CA LEU A 24 -11.02 -8.31 -11.17
C LEU A 24 -10.93 -6.98 -10.41
N VAL A 25 -10.36 -5.96 -11.05
CA VAL A 25 -10.22 -4.62 -10.44
C VAL A 25 -11.59 -4.05 -10.09
N ALA A 26 -12.54 -4.08 -11.03
CA ALA A 26 -13.89 -3.58 -10.80
C ALA A 26 -14.63 -4.34 -9.68
N HIS A 27 -14.42 -5.66 -9.58
CA HIS A 27 -15.04 -6.46 -8.55
C HIS A 27 -14.50 -6.15 -7.16
N VAL A 28 -13.17 -6.10 -7.01
CA VAL A 28 -12.52 -5.88 -5.72
C VAL A 28 -12.71 -4.45 -5.23
N SER A 29 -12.79 -3.46 -6.13
CA SER A 29 -13.06 -2.07 -5.77
C SER A 29 -14.55 -1.77 -5.54
N GLY A 30 -15.46 -2.67 -5.91
CA GLY A 30 -16.90 -2.47 -5.86
C GLY A 30 -17.54 -2.55 -4.46
N GLY A 31 -16.79 -2.94 -3.43
CA GLY A 31 -17.31 -3.07 -2.08
C GLY A 31 -16.22 -3.09 -1.01
N PRO A 32 -16.62 -3.07 0.28
CA PRO A 32 -15.67 -3.16 1.38
C PRO A 32 -15.02 -4.55 1.41
N LEU A 33 -13.73 -4.59 1.76
CA LEU A 33 -12.97 -5.81 2.00
C LEU A 33 -12.32 -5.77 3.38
N VAL A 34 -11.97 -6.95 3.89
CA VAL A 34 -11.20 -7.11 5.13
C VAL A 34 -9.79 -7.55 4.78
N ALA A 35 -8.81 -6.74 5.14
CA ALA A 35 -7.38 -7.09 5.04
C ALA A 35 -6.91 -7.66 6.38
N MET A 36 -6.22 -8.79 6.35
CA MET A 36 -5.73 -9.49 7.54
C MET A 36 -4.27 -9.91 7.35
N VAL A 37 -3.51 -9.96 8.45
CA VAL A 37 -2.17 -10.54 8.49
C VAL A 37 -2.22 -11.75 9.42
N LEU A 38 -2.00 -12.93 8.85
CA LEU A 38 -2.02 -14.21 9.58
C LEU A 38 -0.59 -14.60 9.97
N ALA A 39 -0.40 -15.04 11.20
CA ALA A 39 0.89 -15.46 11.73
C ALA A 39 0.83 -16.93 12.19
N GLY A 40 1.90 -17.67 11.92
CA GLY A 40 2.05 -19.06 12.29
C GLY A 40 3.18 -19.74 11.51
N THR A 41 3.58 -20.93 11.95
CA THR A 41 4.50 -21.78 11.18
C THR A 41 3.85 -22.15 9.85
N ASP A 42 4.59 -21.97 8.75
CA ASP A 42 4.12 -22.24 7.38
C ASP A 42 2.80 -21.53 7.03
N ALA A 43 2.58 -20.32 7.57
CA ALA A 43 1.31 -19.61 7.46
C ALA A 43 0.82 -19.44 6.01
N ILE A 44 1.73 -19.17 5.07
CA ILE A 44 1.40 -19.00 3.64
C ILE A 44 0.82 -20.30 3.08
N GLU A 45 1.51 -21.42 3.26
CA GLU A 45 1.08 -22.72 2.76
C GLU A 45 -0.24 -23.15 3.41
N ARG A 46 -0.34 -23.03 4.74
CA ARG A 46 -1.56 -23.37 5.49
C ARG A 46 -2.76 -22.56 5.04
N TRP A 47 -2.58 -21.25 4.83
CA TRP A 47 -3.65 -20.38 4.34
C TRP A 47 -4.06 -20.76 2.92
N ARG A 48 -3.11 -21.06 2.03
CA ARG A 48 -3.40 -21.48 0.66
C ARG A 48 -4.15 -22.82 0.60
N THR A 49 -3.75 -23.78 1.41
CA THR A 49 -4.44 -25.07 1.53
C THR A 49 -5.87 -24.88 2.05
N LEU A 50 -6.07 -24.02 3.05
CA LEU A 50 -7.39 -23.73 3.59
C LEU A 50 -8.30 -23.01 2.57
N MET A 51 -7.75 -22.07 1.80
CA MET A 51 -8.48 -21.39 0.74
C MET A 51 -8.88 -22.35 -0.38
N GLY A 52 -8.00 -23.26 -0.80
CA GLY A 52 -8.18 -24.11 -1.96
C GLY A 52 -7.80 -23.45 -3.29
N PRO A 53 -8.01 -24.14 -4.43
CA PRO A 53 -7.66 -23.65 -5.77
C PRO A 53 -8.31 -22.30 -6.12
N ALA A 54 -7.65 -21.51 -6.96
CA ALA A 54 -8.14 -20.18 -7.34
C ALA A 54 -9.39 -20.22 -8.22
N ARG A 55 -9.54 -21.28 -9.04
CA ARG A 55 -10.71 -21.52 -9.88
C ARG A 55 -11.82 -22.14 -9.05
N VAL A 56 -12.97 -21.48 -8.98
CA VAL A 56 -14.11 -21.94 -8.15
C VAL A 56 -14.63 -23.29 -8.64
N GLU A 57 -14.71 -23.51 -9.95
CA GLU A 57 -15.12 -24.79 -10.54
C GLU A 57 -14.20 -25.95 -10.10
N GLU A 58 -12.89 -25.72 -10.14
CA GLU A 58 -11.89 -26.69 -9.72
C GLU A 58 -11.99 -26.97 -8.21
N ALA A 59 -12.12 -25.92 -7.40
CA ALA A 59 -12.28 -26.06 -5.95
C ALA A 59 -13.53 -26.87 -5.60
N GLN A 60 -14.66 -26.59 -6.25
CA GLN A 60 -15.93 -27.30 -6.02
C GLN A 60 -15.89 -28.76 -6.48
N ALA A 61 -15.20 -29.06 -7.59
CA ALA A 61 -15.14 -30.40 -8.14
C ALA A 61 -14.24 -31.35 -7.33
N TYR A 62 -13.09 -30.88 -6.87
CA TYR A 62 -12.03 -31.74 -6.34
C TYR A 62 -11.65 -31.45 -4.87
N TRP A 63 -11.99 -30.27 -4.34
CA TRP A 63 -11.65 -29.86 -2.96
C TRP A 63 -12.86 -29.21 -2.23
N PRO A 64 -13.98 -29.94 -2.06
CA PRO A 64 -15.26 -29.38 -1.62
C PRO A 64 -15.23 -28.76 -0.21
N ASP A 65 -14.30 -29.18 0.65
CA ASP A 65 -14.16 -28.68 2.01
C ASP A 65 -13.41 -27.34 2.12
N THR A 66 -12.81 -26.87 1.02
CA THR A 66 -12.04 -25.61 1.00
C THR A 66 -12.95 -24.38 1.04
N LEU A 67 -12.40 -23.25 1.51
CA LEU A 67 -13.20 -22.03 1.63
C LEU A 67 -13.68 -21.52 0.26
N ARG A 68 -12.85 -21.61 -0.79
CA ARG A 68 -13.25 -21.18 -2.15
C ARG A 68 -14.30 -22.08 -2.77
N ALA A 69 -14.32 -23.38 -2.43
CA ALA A 69 -15.39 -24.28 -2.86
C ALA A 69 -16.74 -23.87 -2.23
N ARG A 70 -16.72 -23.55 -0.92
CA ARG A 70 -17.92 -23.23 -0.13
C ARG A 70 -18.48 -21.83 -0.38
N TYR A 71 -17.62 -20.84 -0.61
CA TYR A 71 -18.00 -19.43 -0.67
C TYR A 71 -17.72 -18.75 -2.01
N GLY A 72 -16.95 -19.38 -2.91
CA GLY A 72 -16.68 -18.86 -4.24
C GLY A 72 -17.94 -18.88 -5.12
N ARG A 73 -18.01 -17.94 -6.06
CA ARG A 73 -19.13 -17.81 -7.00
C ARG A 73 -18.62 -17.87 -8.43
N ARG A 74 -19.33 -18.61 -9.28
CA ARG A 74 -19.16 -18.56 -10.73
C ARG A 74 -19.98 -17.40 -11.26
N THR A 75 -19.40 -16.56 -12.11
CA THR A 75 -20.11 -15.45 -12.75
C THR A 75 -19.96 -15.54 -14.27
N GLU A 76 -20.77 -14.78 -15.00
CA GLU A 76 -20.61 -14.64 -16.46
C GLU A 76 -19.23 -14.06 -16.85
N PHE A 77 -18.57 -13.36 -15.94
CA PHE A 77 -17.27 -12.73 -16.16
C PHE A 77 -16.08 -13.65 -15.79
N GLY A 78 -16.36 -14.88 -15.32
CA GLY A 78 -15.34 -15.91 -15.10
C GLY A 78 -15.39 -16.61 -13.74
N ASP A 79 -14.37 -17.42 -13.50
CA ASP A 79 -14.30 -18.40 -12.39
C ASP A 79 -13.33 -17.98 -11.26
N TYR A 80 -12.96 -16.69 -11.23
CA TYR A 80 -11.98 -16.12 -10.29
C TYR A 80 -12.63 -15.31 -9.16
N PHE A 81 -13.96 -15.29 -9.09
CA PHE A 81 -14.73 -14.61 -8.04
C PHE A 81 -14.85 -15.51 -6.80
N ASN A 82 -13.70 -15.85 -6.24
CA ASN A 82 -13.54 -16.88 -5.22
C ASN A 82 -13.59 -16.33 -3.76
N GLY A 83 -13.75 -15.01 -3.61
CA GLY A 83 -13.96 -14.33 -2.32
C GLY A 83 -12.73 -14.22 -1.40
N LEU A 84 -11.59 -14.82 -1.76
CA LEU A 84 -10.43 -14.93 -0.88
C LEU A 84 -9.12 -14.69 -1.62
N HIS A 85 -8.28 -13.82 -1.05
CA HIS A 85 -6.92 -13.55 -1.51
C HIS A 85 -5.90 -14.09 -0.50
N GLY A 86 -4.73 -14.49 -1.00
CA GLY A 86 -3.59 -14.79 -0.15
C GLY A 86 -2.31 -14.84 -0.98
N SER A 87 -1.24 -14.38 -0.36
CA SER A 87 0.07 -14.26 -0.99
C SER A 87 0.58 -15.61 -1.50
N GLU A 88 1.32 -15.59 -2.60
CA GLU A 88 1.87 -16.82 -3.20
C GLU A 88 3.13 -17.32 -2.49
N ASN A 89 3.96 -16.39 -2.03
CA ASN A 89 5.25 -16.66 -1.43
C ASN A 89 5.62 -15.56 -0.43
N TYR A 90 6.75 -15.72 0.24
CA TYR A 90 7.21 -14.77 1.26
C TYR A 90 7.43 -13.35 0.74
N ALA A 91 8.02 -13.21 -0.45
CA ALA A 91 8.30 -11.89 -1.03
C ALA A 91 6.99 -11.14 -1.35
N GLU A 92 6.01 -11.83 -1.94
CA GLU A 92 4.67 -11.29 -2.15
C GLU A 92 3.98 -10.96 -0.82
N ALA A 93 4.09 -11.82 0.20
CA ALA A 93 3.51 -11.55 1.51
C ALA A 93 4.06 -10.26 2.13
N VAL A 94 5.39 -10.06 2.11
CA VAL A 94 6.02 -8.83 2.61
C VAL A 94 5.51 -7.61 1.83
N ARG A 95 5.47 -7.68 0.49
CA ARG A 95 4.99 -6.60 -0.37
C ARG A 95 3.53 -6.25 -0.07
N GLU A 96 2.65 -7.25 -0.02
CA GLU A 96 1.23 -7.08 0.21
C GLU A 96 0.92 -6.59 1.64
N ILE A 97 1.66 -7.07 2.65
CA ILE A 97 1.54 -6.55 4.02
C ILE A 97 1.91 -5.08 4.06
N HIS A 98 3.04 -4.66 3.47
CA HIS A 98 3.44 -3.24 3.47
C HIS A 98 2.51 -2.36 2.63
N PHE A 99 1.87 -2.94 1.60
CA PHE A 99 0.85 -2.23 0.81
C PHE A 99 -0.36 -1.85 1.69
N PHE A 100 -0.83 -2.74 2.55
CA PHE A 100 -1.99 -2.48 3.42
C PHE A 100 -1.64 -1.89 4.79
N PHE A 101 -0.47 -2.22 5.32
CA PHE A 101 0.02 -1.86 6.65
C PHE A 101 1.47 -1.35 6.55
N PRO A 102 1.71 -0.14 6.01
CA PRO A 102 3.06 0.35 5.69
C PRO A 102 4.02 0.42 6.88
N ASN A 103 3.47 0.60 8.08
CA ASN A 103 4.25 0.71 9.33
C ASN A 103 4.40 -0.64 10.06
N MET A 104 3.93 -1.75 9.47
CA MET A 104 4.01 -3.05 10.10
C MET A 104 5.40 -3.64 9.94
N LEU A 105 6.01 -4.02 11.06
CA LEU A 105 7.29 -4.72 11.05
C LEU A 105 7.07 -6.19 10.65
N VAL A 106 7.48 -6.53 9.44
CA VAL A 106 7.56 -7.91 8.97
C VAL A 106 9.02 -8.37 9.08
N GLY A 107 9.25 -9.51 9.73
CA GLY A 107 10.61 -10.02 9.97
C GLY A 107 11.37 -10.39 8.69
N PRO A 108 12.56 -11.00 8.82
CA PRO A 108 13.37 -11.11 10.03
C PRO A 108 14.01 -9.76 10.41
N VAL A 109 14.32 -9.58 11.70
CA VAL A 109 15.08 -8.41 12.15
C VAL A 109 16.38 -8.32 11.34
N PRO A 110 16.66 -7.20 10.65
CA PRO A 110 17.85 -7.07 9.80
C PRO A 110 19.12 -7.33 10.60
N ARG A 111 20.03 -8.15 10.06
CA ARG A 111 21.37 -8.34 10.64
C ARG A 111 22.21 -7.08 10.44
N LEU A 112 23.25 -6.90 11.26
CA LEU A 112 24.12 -5.71 11.21
C LEU A 112 24.65 -5.37 9.81
N TRP A 113 24.98 -6.37 8.99
CA TRP A 113 25.44 -6.14 7.62
C TRP A 113 24.32 -5.62 6.69
N GLN A 114 23.08 -6.07 6.88
CA GLN A 114 21.91 -5.59 6.12
C GLN A 114 21.61 -4.13 6.48
N ILE A 115 21.75 -3.79 7.76
CA ILE A 115 21.60 -2.41 8.24
C ILE A 115 22.66 -1.51 7.61
N ARG A 116 23.93 -1.95 7.60
CA ARG A 116 25.03 -1.20 6.97
C ARG A 116 24.77 -0.97 5.48
N ASP A 117 24.41 -2.01 4.74
CA ASP A 117 24.12 -1.92 3.31
C ASP A 117 22.94 -0.97 3.03
N TYR A 118 21.88 -1.04 3.84
CA TYR A 118 20.74 -0.13 3.74
C TYR A 118 21.14 1.33 3.98
N ILE A 119 21.93 1.61 5.03
CA ILE A 119 22.43 2.97 5.32
C ILE A 119 23.27 3.48 4.14
N GLN A 120 24.17 2.63 3.62
CA GLN A 120 25.07 2.99 2.52
C GLN A 120 24.31 3.30 1.23
N LYS A 121 23.29 2.48 0.90
CA LYS A 121 22.52 2.63 -0.34
C LYS A 121 21.49 3.74 -0.28
N ASN A 122 20.74 3.84 0.82
CA ASN A 122 19.54 4.68 0.86
C ASN A 122 19.73 5.96 1.65
N LEU A 123 20.61 5.99 2.66
CA LEU A 123 20.72 7.12 3.57
C LEU A 123 21.99 7.96 3.36
N ARG A 124 23.07 7.37 2.83
CA ARG A 124 24.37 8.03 2.70
C ARG A 124 24.32 9.31 1.87
N ALA A 125 23.59 9.31 0.76
CA ALA A 125 23.50 10.44 -0.15
C ALA A 125 22.96 11.70 0.53
N SER A 126 21.99 11.56 1.44
CA SER A 126 21.40 12.67 2.20
C SER A 126 22.13 12.93 3.51
N LEU A 127 22.47 11.87 4.27
CA LEU A 127 23.07 12.01 5.60
C LEU A 127 24.50 12.53 5.57
N ALA A 128 25.35 12.06 4.65
CA ALA A 128 26.77 12.42 4.68
C ALA A 128 27.02 13.93 4.42
N PRO A 129 26.40 14.57 3.42
CA PRO A 129 26.52 16.02 3.23
C PRO A 129 25.94 16.81 4.41
N ALA A 130 24.78 16.39 4.92
CA ALA A 130 24.12 17.06 6.03
C ALA A 130 24.95 17.02 7.32
N LEU A 131 25.54 15.87 7.65
CA LEU A 131 26.43 15.73 8.82
C LEU A 131 27.74 16.52 8.64
N THR A 132 28.27 16.60 7.42
CA THR A 132 29.48 17.37 7.12
C THR A 132 29.25 18.86 7.34
N GLN A 133 28.12 19.38 6.85
CA GLN A 133 27.71 20.77 7.07
C GLN A 133 27.40 21.06 8.53
N LEU A 134 26.71 20.15 9.23
CA LEU A 134 26.43 20.29 10.66
C LEU A 134 27.72 20.46 11.48
N ALA A 135 28.75 19.67 11.16
CA ALA A 135 30.05 19.74 11.82
C ALA A 135 30.79 21.07 11.53
N HIS A 136 30.53 21.69 10.37
CA HIS A 136 31.09 22.98 9.99
C HIS A 136 30.35 24.15 10.64
N GLU A 137 29.02 24.18 10.53
CA GLU A 137 28.17 25.29 10.99
C GLU A 137 28.01 25.35 12.51
N LYS A 138 28.03 24.21 13.19
CA LYS A 138 27.88 24.08 14.66
C LYS A 138 26.74 24.96 15.23
N PRO A 139 25.50 24.81 14.72
CA PRO A 139 24.37 25.61 15.17
C PRO A 139 24.03 25.34 16.64
N ALA A 140 23.35 26.29 17.29
CA ALA A 140 22.93 26.17 18.69
C ALA A 140 21.99 24.98 18.94
N GLU A 141 21.20 24.58 17.93
CA GLU A 141 20.28 23.44 17.99
C GLU A 141 20.59 22.39 16.88
N PRO A 142 21.64 21.56 17.07
CA PRO A 142 22.13 20.64 16.03
C PRO A 142 21.09 19.66 15.47
N MET A 143 20.21 19.14 16.33
CA MET A 143 19.22 18.14 15.93
C MET A 143 18.09 18.73 15.10
N LEU A 144 17.59 19.92 15.47
CA LEU A 144 16.55 20.62 14.72
C LEU A 144 17.08 21.08 13.37
N TRP A 145 18.29 21.64 13.35
CA TRP A 145 18.97 22.02 12.11
C TRP A 145 19.13 20.81 11.17
N LEU A 146 19.58 19.66 11.70
CA LEU A 146 19.78 18.46 10.88
C LEU A 146 18.46 17.93 10.31
N ALA A 147 17.39 17.90 11.12
CA ALA A 147 16.08 17.43 10.69
C ALA A 147 15.50 18.31 9.57
N ASP A 148 15.56 19.64 9.73
CA ASP A 148 15.12 20.60 8.71
C ASP A 148 15.95 20.47 7.42
N ARG A 149 17.28 20.34 7.54
CA ARG A 149 18.16 20.13 6.39
C ARG A 149 17.82 18.86 5.62
N LEU A 150 17.61 17.74 6.32
CA LEU A 150 17.27 16.46 5.69
C LEU A 150 15.91 16.50 5.00
N ARG A 151 14.92 17.22 5.57
CA ARG A 151 13.62 17.43 4.91
C ARG A 151 13.77 18.24 3.61
N ARG A 152 14.52 19.34 3.64
CA ARG A 152 14.72 20.21 2.47
C ARG A 152 15.53 19.56 1.34
N HIS A 153 16.39 18.59 1.66
CA HIS A 153 17.27 17.91 0.71
C HIS A 153 16.93 16.42 0.60
N ASN A 154 15.64 16.08 0.73
CA ASN A 154 15.17 14.70 0.62
C ASN A 154 14.98 14.33 -0.87
N PRO A 155 15.79 13.40 -1.43
CA PRO A 155 15.68 13.01 -2.84
C PRO A 155 14.41 12.23 -3.19
N ASN A 156 13.63 11.81 -2.16
CA ASN A 156 12.41 11.03 -2.35
C ASN A 156 11.13 11.86 -2.21
N GLU A 157 11.23 13.13 -1.82
CA GLU A 157 10.09 14.07 -1.85
C GLU A 157 10.24 15.00 -3.06
N PRO A 158 9.14 15.29 -3.79
CA PRO A 158 9.19 16.32 -4.82
C PRO A 158 9.52 17.67 -4.16
N GLU A 159 10.43 18.43 -4.77
CA GLU A 159 10.72 19.81 -4.35
C GLU A 159 9.46 20.66 -4.55
N PHE A 160 8.68 20.84 -3.48
CA PHE A 160 7.63 21.84 -3.50
C PHE A 160 8.29 23.21 -3.47
N ALA A 161 8.15 23.97 -4.55
CA ALA A 161 8.42 25.40 -4.53
C ALA A 161 7.63 26.01 -3.35
N PRO A 162 8.22 26.93 -2.58
CA PRO A 162 7.46 27.62 -1.54
C PRO A 162 6.25 28.28 -2.20
N GLN A 163 5.05 27.86 -1.81
CA GLN A 163 3.84 28.56 -2.26
C GLN A 163 3.93 30.00 -1.72
N PRO A 164 3.69 31.03 -2.56
CA PRO A 164 3.58 32.39 -2.08
C PRO A 164 2.55 32.43 -0.95
N ALA A 165 2.87 33.15 0.15
CA ALA A 165 2.00 33.25 1.32
C ALA A 165 0.56 33.71 0.98
N GLU A 166 0.35 34.32 -0.18
CA GLU A 166 -0.94 34.76 -0.70
C GLU A 166 -1.89 33.59 -1.08
N MET A 167 -1.38 32.40 -1.43
CA MET A 167 -2.24 31.24 -1.77
C MET A 167 -2.76 30.47 -0.54
N ALA A 168 -2.20 30.73 0.65
CA ALA A 168 -2.66 30.09 1.89
C ALA A 168 -4.01 30.66 2.39
N GLU A 169 -4.41 31.85 1.93
CA GLU A 169 -5.67 32.47 2.34
C GLU A 169 -6.90 32.02 1.53
N GLU A 170 -6.71 31.56 0.28
CA GLU A 170 -7.83 31.14 -0.58
C GLU A 170 -8.35 29.72 -0.29
N MET A 171 -7.63 28.92 0.50
CA MET A 171 -8.11 27.62 0.96
C MET A 171 -8.90 27.69 2.28
N LYS A 172 -9.62 28.80 2.51
CA LYS A 172 -10.75 28.80 3.45
C LYS A 172 -11.92 28.14 2.73
N CYS A 173 -12.25 26.92 3.16
CA CYS A 173 -13.38 26.14 2.71
C CYS A 173 -14.62 27.03 2.50
N TYR A 174 -15.09 27.13 1.26
CA TYR A 174 -16.36 27.78 0.96
C TYR A 174 -17.49 26.89 1.50
N THR A 175 -18.03 27.23 2.67
CA THR A 175 -19.33 26.73 3.11
C THR A 175 -20.40 27.53 2.39
N PRO A 176 -21.26 26.92 1.54
CA PRO A 176 -22.34 27.65 0.90
C PRO A 176 -23.35 28.16 1.94
N ASN A 177 -23.76 29.41 1.81
CA ASN A 177 -24.79 30.01 2.68
C ASN A 177 -26.17 29.37 2.38
N PRO A 178 -26.97 28.99 3.39
CA PRO A 178 -28.23 28.27 3.22
C PRO A 178 -29.41 29.11 2.66
N SER A 179 -29.16 30.25 2.02
CA SER A 179 -30.20 31.19 1.56
C SER A 179 -30.38 31.26 0.03
N GLN A 180 -29.94 30.26 -0.73
CA GLN A 180 -30.20 30.18 -2.19
C GLN A 180 -30.99 28.94 -2.64
N ALA A 181 -31.56 28.18 -1.69
CA ALA A 181 -32.54 27.13 -1.98
C ALA A 181 -33.97 27.68 -1.93
N SER A 182 -34.27 28.71 -2.72
CA SER A 182 -35.64 29.16 -2.98
C SER A 182 -35.62 30.12 -4.15
N ASN A 183 -35.77 29.59 -5.37
CA ASN A 183 -36.43 30.18 -6.53
C ASN A 183 -36.05 29.41 -7.80
N LEU A 184 -36.65 28.23 -7.98
CA LEU A 184 -36.98 27.71 -9.31
C LEU A 184 -38.40 27.14 -9.20
N ASN A 185 -39.35 27.89 -9.77
CA ASN A 185 -40.68 27.42 -10.16
C ASN A 185 -40.56 26.39 -11.28
#